data_AF-A0A966Y092-F1
#
_entry.id   AF-A0A966Y092-F1
#
_cell.length_a   1.000
_cell.length_b   1.000
_cell.length_c   1.000
_cell.angle_alpha   90.00
_cell.angle_beta   90.00
_cell.angle_gamma   90.00
#
_symmetry.space_group_name_H-M   'P 1'
#
loop_
_entity.id
_entity.type
_entity.pdbx_description
1 polymer ?
#
loop_
_entity_poly.entity_id
_entity_poly.type
_entity_poly.pdbx_seq_one_letter_code
_entity_poly.pdbx_strand_id
1 'polypeptide(L)' 'MGDDPATESQASSVTWTDGQPAVSINCRTPGGCQSRAVAVCNATRGNFTVLKMDNMPTRGDMTTVRGPASVVIRCSS' A
#
# COMPACT_ATOMS: atom_id res chain seq x y z
N MET A 1 3.05 10.84 4.22
CA MET A 1 4.15 9.83 4.26
C MET A 1 4.63 9.69 5.70
N GLY A 2 5.18 8.54 6.06
CA GLY A 2 5.54 8.15 7.43
C GLY A 2 4.64 7.05 8.01
N ASP A 3 4.88 6.73 9.27
CA ASP A 3 4.13 5.75 10.06
C ASP A 3 2.70 6.19 10.34
N ASP A 4 1.79 5.22 10.32
CA ASP A 4 0.38 5.39 10.59
C ASP A 4 -0.05 4.36 11.64
N PRO A 5 -0.27 4.78 12.89
CA PRO A 5 -0.65 3.87 13.95
C PRO A 5 -2.09 3.36 13.79
N ALA A 6 -2.96 4.10 13.09
CA ALA A 6 -4.35 3.70 12.86
C ALA A 6 -4.48 2.49 11.90
N THR A 7 -3.56 2.38 10.95
CA THR A 7 -3.49 1.27 9.98
C THR A 7 -2.28 0.36 10.19
N GLU A 8 -1.52 0.58 11.27
CA GLU A 8 -0.24 -0.11 11.56
C GLU A 8 0.66 -0.23 10.32
N SER A 9 0.77 0.87 9.57
CA SER A 9 1.40 0.90 8.24
C SER A 9 2.39 2.05 8.12
N GLN A 10 3.49 1.83 7.40
CA GLN A 10 4.48 2.85 7.05
C GLN A 10 4.45 3.11 5.55
N ALA A 11 4.40 4.37 5.14
CA ALA A 11 4.36 4.75 3.72
C ALA A 11 5.50 5.70 3.36
N SER A 12 6.25 5.38 2.30
CA SER A 12 7.43 6.13 1.86
C SER A 12 7.41 6.34 0.34
N SER A 13 7.85 7.50 -0.13
CA SER A 13 8.08 7.74 -1.56
C SER A 13 9.31 6.98 -2.01
N VAL A 14 9.19 6.28 -3.12
CA VAL A 14 10.28 5.58 -3.80
C VAL A 14 10.27 5.93 -5.28
N THR A 15 11.45 5.96 -5.90
CA THR A 15 11.54 5.97 -7.36
C THR A 15 11.41 4.53 -7.83
N TRP A 16 10.40 4.26 -8.66
CA TRP A 16 10.16 2.91 -9.18
C TRP A 16 11.09 2.59 -10.35
N THR A 17 11.11 1.33 -10.79
CA THR A 17 12.05 0.84 -11.82
C THR A 17 11.87 1.50 -13.19
N ASP A 18 10.72 2.15 -13.42
CA ASP A 18 10.43 2.96 -14.60
C ASP A 18 10.89 4.43 -14.46
N GLY A 19 11.62 4.76 -13.39
CA GLY A 19 12.12 6.11 -13.11
C GLY A 19 11.07 7.07 -12.57
N GLN A 20 9.81 6.63 -12.42
CA GLN A 20 8.70 7.45 -11.97
C GLN A 20 8.48 7.32 -10.45
N PRO A 21 7.91 8.34 -9.80
CA PRO A 21 7.59 8.28 -8.39
C PRO A 21 6.51 7.22 -8.10
N ALA A 22 6.68 6.54 -6.99
CA ALA A 22 5.75 5.58 -6.43
C ALA A 22 5.75 5.67 -4.89
N VAL A 23 4.81 4.98 -4.26
CA VAL A 23 4.68 4.90 -2.81
C VAL A 23 4.85 3.45 -2.39
N SER A 24 5.89 3.16 -1.61
CA SER A 24 6.02 1.91 -0.89
C SER A 24 5.23 1.99 0.41
N ILE A 25 4.39 1.00 0.68
CA ILE A 25 3.59 0.88 1.89
C ILE A 25 3.89 -0.48 2.52
N ASN A 26 4.35 -0.47 3.77
CA ASN A 26 4.65 -1.64 4.56
C ASN A 26 3.65 -1.71 5.71
N CYS A 27 2.99 -2.84 5.93
CA CYS A 27 1.90 -2.96 6.89
C CYS A 27 2.10 -4.18 7.76
N ARG A 28 1.77 -4.07 9.04
CA ARG A 28 1.82 -5.22 9.95
C ARG A 28 0.69 -6.21 9.70
N THR A 29 -0.44 -5.71 9.21
CA THR A 29 -1.58 -6.51 8.80
C THR A 29 -2.01 -6.13 7.37
N PRO A 30 -2.47 -7.10 6.57
CA PRO A 30 -2.73 -6.81 5.17
C PRO A 30 -3.89 -5.85 4.90
N GLY A 31 -4.90 -5.81 5.77
CA GLY A 31 -5.99 -4.82 5.69
C GLY A 31 -5.50 -3.37 5.86
N GLY A 32 -4.41 -3.16 6.61
CA GLY A 32 -3.80 -1.85 6.81
C GLY A 32 -3.25 -1.24 5.51
N CYS A 33 -2.69 -2.07 4.63
CA CYS A 33 -2.11 -1.63 3.36
C CYS A 33 -3.13 -1.03 2.41
N GLN A 34 -4.32 -1.63 2.32
CA GLN A 34 -5.36 -1.12 1.43
C GLN A 34 -5.89 0.22 1.92
N SER A 35 -6.19 0.32 3.21
CA SER A 35 -6.64 1.57 3.84
C SER A 35 -5.59 2.67 3.71
N ARG A 36 -4.31 2.33 3.92
CA ARG A 36 -3.20 3.28 3.77
C ARG A 36 -3.01 3.74 2.32
N ALA A 37 -3.17 2.84 1.35
CA ALA A 37 -3.10 3.17 -0.07
C ALA A 37 -4.18 4.18 -0.48
N VAL A 38 -5.43 3.94 -0.06
CA VAL A 38 -6.55 4.87 -0.27
C VAL A 38 -6.26 6.24 0.38
N ALA A 39 -5.76 6.24 1.63
CA ALA A 39 -5.46 7.47 2.36
C ALA A 39 -4.30 8.26 1.73
N VAL A 40 -3.25 7.59 1.27
CA VAL A 40 -2.12 8.24 0.59
C VAL A 40 -2.56 8.84 -0.75
N CYS A 41 -3.41 8.12 -1.48
CA CYS A 41 -3.94 8.56 -2.76
C CYS A 41 -5.26 9.33 -2.64
N ASN A 42 -5.50 10.01 -1.52
CA ASN A 42 -6.72 10.80 -1.31
C ASN A 42 -6.90 11.89 -2.39
N ALA A 43 -5.79 12.49 -2.87
CA ALA A 43 -5.82 13.47 -3.95
C ALA A 43 -6.43 12.93 -5.27
N THR A 44 -6.36 11.61 -5.50
CA THR A 44 -6.96 10.93 -6.64
C THR A 44 -8.26 10.19 -6.26
N ARG A 45 -8.93 10.61 -5.18
CA ARG A 45 -10.10 9.94 -4.57
C ARG A 45 -9.85 8.49 -4.17
N GLY A 46 -8.61 8.16 -3.80
CA GLY A 46 -8.20 6.81 -3.46
C GLY A 46 -7.95 5.92 -4.68
N ASN A 47 -7.87 6.47 -5.90
CA ASN A 47 -7.46 5.70 -7.07
C ASN A 47 -5.95 5.50 -7.08
N PHE A 48 -5.54 4.25 -7.14
CA PHE A 48 -4.15 3.87 -7.25
C PHE A 48 -3.99 2.60 -8.08
N THR A 49 -2.85 2.50 -8.74
CA THR A 49 -2.40 1.28 -9.42
C THR A 49 -1.37 0.60 -8.56
N VAL A 50 -1.54 -0.70 -8.33
CA VAL A 50 -0.55 -1.54 -7.64
C VAL A 50 0.54 -1.90 -8.64
N LEU A 51 1.77 -1.45 -8.37
CA LEU A 51 2.96 -1.75 -9.16
C LEU A 51 3.62 -3.05 -8.71
N LYS A 52 3.64 -3.29 -7.39
CA LYS A 52 4.14 -4.53 -6.78
C LYS A 52 3.37 -4.82 -5.51
N MET A 53 3.21 -6.11 -5.22
CA MET A 53 2.51 -6.62 -4.06
C MET A 53 3.28 -7.82 -3.52
N ASP A 54 3.52 -7.83 -2.22
CA ASP A 54 4.10 -8.95 -1.49
C ASP A 54 3.24 -9.21 -0.25
N ASN A 55 2.81 -10.46 -0.06
CA ASN A 55 1.99 -10.87 1.08
C ASN A 55 0.74 -9.99 1.32
N MET A 56 0.10 -9.46 0.28
CA MET A 56 -1.21 -8.81 0.41
C MET A 56 -2.30 -9.78 -0.08
N PRO A 57 -3.22 -10.22 0.78
CA PRO A 57 -4.34 -11.06 0.41
C PRO A 57 -5.30 -10.29 -0.47
N THR A 58 -5.90 -10.99 -1.43
CA THR A 58 -7.13 -10.52 -2.05
C THR A 58 -8.29 -10.71 -1.07
N ARG A 59 -9.47 -10.13 -1.36
CA ARG A 59 -10.65 -10.20 -0.48
C ARG A 59 -11.05 -11.64 -0.12
N GLY A 60 -10.69 -12.63 -0.92
CA GLY A 60 -10.94 -14.05 -0.67
C GLY A 60 -9.91 -14.75 0.22
N ASP A 61 -8.70 -14.20 0.36
CA ASP A 61 -7.55 -14.86 1.00
C ASP A 61 -7.10 -14.20 2.31
N MET A 62 -7.88 -13.23 2.82
CA MET A 62 -7.54 -12.48 4.04
C MET A 62 -7.37 -13.37 5.28
N THR A 63 -7.97 -14.55 5.29
CA THR A 63 -7.86 -15.52 6.39
C THR A 63 -6.55 -16.32 6.36
N THR A 64 -5.88 -16.38 5.21
CA THR A 64 -4.70 -17.23 4.97
C THR A 64 -3.39 -16.47 5.17
N VAL A 65 -3.39 -15.16 4.92
CA VAL A 65 -2.17 -14.36 5.02
C VAL A 65 -1.95 -13.89 6.46
N ARG A 66 -0.96 -14.52 7.13
CA ARG A 66 -0.50 -14.17 8.47
C ARG A 66 0.90 -13.58 8.39
N GLY A 67 1.02 -12.25 8.35
CA GLY A 67 2.31 -11.59 8.40
C GLY A 67 2.32 -10.16 7.85
N PRO A 68 3.47 -9.49 7.96
CA PRO A 68 3.65 -8.17 7.37
C PRO A 68 3.48 -8.24 5.84
N ALA A 69 2.72 -7.29 5.31
CA ALA A 69 2.48 -7.12 3.89
C ALA A 69 3.27 -5.91 3.39
N SER A 70 3.64 -5.91 2.11
CA SER A 70 4.19 -4.72 1.48
C SER A 70 3.64 -4.54 0.07
N VAL A 71 3.40 -3.29 -0.29
CA VAL A 71 2.80 -2.94 -1.57
C VAL A 71 3.48 -1.68 -2.08
N VAL A 72 3.70 -1.62 -3.37
CA VAL A 72 4.12 -0.40 -4.05
C VAL A 72 2.99 0.04 -4.95
N ILE A 73 2.51 1.25 -4.75
CA ILE A 73 1.43 1.86 -5.53
C ILE A 73 1.90 3.12 -6.25
N ARG A 74 1.15 3.49 -7.28
CA ARG A 74 1.15 4.84 -7.84
C ARG A 74 -0.26 5.39 -7.75
N CYS A 75 -0.41 6.62 -7.27
CA CYS A 75 -1.71 7.28 -7.29
C CYS A 75 -2.08 7.58 -8.75
N SER A 76 -3.22 7.07 -9.18
CA SER A 76 -3.68 7.15 -10.57
C SER A 76 -4.71 8.25 -10.65
N SER A 77 -4.47 9.25 -11.50
CA SER A 77 -5.41 10.36 -11.74
C SER A 77 -6.49 9.97 -12.74
#